data_AF-A0A529FJ92-F1
#
_entry.id   AF-A0A529FJ92-F1
#
_cell.length_a   1.000
_cell.length_b   1.000
_cell.length_c   1.000
_cell.angle_alpha   90.00
_cell.angle_beta   90.00
_cell.angle_gamma   90.00
#
_symmetry.space_group_name_H-M   'P 1'
#
loop_
_entity.id
_entity.type
_entity.pdbx_description
1 polymer ?
#
loop_
_entity_poly.entity_id
_entity_poly.type
_entity_poly.pdbx_seq_one_letter_code
_entity_poly.pdbx_strand_id
1 'polypeptide(L)'
;DLHAVPVVDHGKILGIVTIDDIIDTMVEETTEDVHRFGGMEALDEPYMKMGFLAMIQKRAGWLCALFISEMLTANAMQSYEGELEKAIVLTLFIPLIMSSGGNSGSQATSLVIRALALREIGLGDWWRVALRELPTGLVLGAILGVVGVCRITLWQYLGFYNYGPHWELIAATVGAALIGIVTLGSLSGSMLPFAL
;
A
#
# COMPACT_ATOMS: atom_id res chain seq x y z
N ASP A 1 -29.38 -8.17 -22.01
CA ASP A 1 -29.37 -6.72 -22.27
C ASP A 1 -30.66 -6.08 -21.85
N LEU A 2 -30.61 -5.34 -20.74
CA LEU A 2 -31.67 -4.43 -20.30
C LEU A 2 -31.21 -3.00 -20.61
N HIS A 3 -31.92 -2.29 -21.49
CA HIS A 3 -31.59 -0.90 -21.84
C HIS A 3 -32.04 0.10 -20.78
N ALA A 4 -33.01 -0.28 -19.95
CA ALA A 4 -33.47 0.50 -18.82
C ALA A 4 -34.03 -0.42 -17.73
N VAL A 5 -33.87 -0.02 -16.47
CA VAL A 5 -34.41 -0.72 -15.30
C VAL A 5 -35.44 0.19 -14.62
N PRO A 6 -36.69 -0.27 -14.41
CA PRO A 6 -37.70 0.54 -13.73
C PRO A 6 -37.43 0.60 -12.23
N VAL A 7 -37.48 1.81 -11.68
CA VAL A 7 -37.45 2.07 -10.24
C VAL A 7 -38.86 1.90 -9.72
N VAL A 8 -39.08 0.93 -8.83
CA VAL A 8 -40.39 0.59 -8.28
C VAL A 8 -40.40 0.78 -6.77
N ASP A 9 -41.45 1.43 -6.26
CA ASP A 9 -41.75 1.55 -4.84
C ASP A 9 -43.20 1.11 -4.58
N HIS A 10 -43.41 0.23 -3.61
CA HIS A 10 -44.72 -0.34 -3.26
C HIS A 10 -45.55 -0.81 -4.49
N GLY A 11 -44.90 -1.37 -5.51
CA GLY A 11 -45.55 -1.84 -6.75
C GLY A 11 -45.92 -0.74 -7.75
N LYS A 12 -45.51 0.52 -7.52
CA LYS A 12 -45.66 1.64 -8.46
C LYS A 12 -44.32 1.98 -9.10
N ILE A 13 -44.30 2.19 -10.41
CA ILE A 13 -43.11 2.64 -11.13
C ILE A 13 -42.95 4.14 -10.85
N LEU A 14 -41.84 4.52 -10.22
CA LEU A 14 -41.46 5.90 -9.93
C LEU A 14 -40.63 6.51 -11.07
N GLY A 15 -39.92 5.69 -11.84
CA GLY A 15 -39.05 6.14 -12.92
C GLY A 15 -38.29 4.99 -13.57
N ILE A 16 -37.31 5.35 -14.40
CA ILE A 16 -36.40 4.41 -15.05
C ILE A 16 -34.96 4.89 -14.85
N VAL A 17 -34.03 3.96 -14.72
CA VAL A 17 -32.59 4.19 -14.81
C VAL A 17 -32.13 3.63 -16.15
N THR A 18 -31.43 4.43 -16.94
CA THR A 18 -30.93 4.00 -18.25
C THR A 18 -29.54 3.37 -18.14
N ILE A 19 -29.16 2.57 -19.14
CA ILE A 19 -27.83 1.95 -19.16
C ILE A 19 -26.70 3.00 -19.25
N ASP A 20 -26.95 4.13 -19.91
CA ASP A 20 -25.99 5.23 -20.01
C ASP A 20 -25.68 5.82 -18.63
N ASP A 21 -26.72 6.06 -17.81
CA ASP A 21 -26.55 6.53 -16.42
C ASP A 21 -25.74 5.54 -15.57
N ILE A 22 -25.93 4.23 -15.78
CA ILE A 22 -25.19 3.17 -15.07
C ILE A 22 -23.72 3.18 -15.48
N ILE A 23 -23.43 3.34 -16.77
CA ILE A 23 -22.06 3.41 -17.29
C ILE A 23 -21.34 4.63 -16.72
N ASP A 24 -21.97 5.80 -16.73
CA ASP A 24 -21.39 7.03 -16.20
C ASP A 24 -21.10 6.90 -14.69
N THR A 25 -22.07 6.38 -13.91
CA THR A 25 -21.89 6.13 -12.47
C THR A 25 -20.72 5.18 -12.19
N MET A 26 -20.58 4.11 -12.99
CA MET A 26 -19.50 3.14 -12.84
C MET A 26 -18.11 3.75 -13.11
N VAL A 27 -18.02 4.66 -14.08
CA VAL A 27 -16.78 5.39 -14.39
C VAL A 27 -16.44 6.36 -13.26
N GLU A 28 -17.44 7.08 -12.73
CA GLU A 28 -17.25 7.99 -11.59
C GLU A 28 -16.78 7.25 -10.34
N GLU A 29 -17.44 6.16 -9.96
CA GLU A 29 -17.07 5.33 -8.79
C GLU A 29 -15.64 4.77 -8.93
N THR A 30 -15.30 4.22 -10.11
CA THR A 30 -13.94 3.73 -10.39
C THR A 30 -12.90 4.85 -10.27
N THR A 31 -13.25 6.07 -10.70
CA THR A 31 -12.36 7.23 -10.65
C THR A 31 -12.18 7.74 -9.21
N GLU A 32 -13.26 7.77 -8.43
CA GLU A 32 -13.21 8.09 -6.99
C GLU A 32 -12.32 7.09 -6.25
N ASP A 33 -12.49 5.79 -6.46
CA ASP A 33 -11.69 4.75 -5.81
C ASP A 33 -10.20 4.90 -6.13
N VAL A 34 -9.86 5.20 -7.39
CA VAL A 34 -8.47 5.45 -7.81
C VAL A 34 -7.88 6.68 -7.11
N HIS A 35 -8.64 7.77 -6.99
CA HIS A 35 -8.20 8.97 -6.28
C HIS A 35 -8.00 8.69 -4.78
N ARG A 36 -8.98 8.05 -4.13
CA ARG A 36 -8.91 7.70 -2.71
C ARG A 36 -7.73 6.76 -2.42
N PHE A 37 -7.49 5.77 -3.28
CA PHE A 37 -6.33 4.87 -3.17
C PHE A 37 -5.00 5.63 -3.23
N GLY A 38 -4.92 6.69 -4.04
CA GLY A 38 -3.76 7.57 -4.13
C GLY A 38 -3.54 8.50 -2.92
N GLY A 39 -4.39 8.41 -1.90
CA GLY A 39 -4.33 9.29 -0.73
C GLY A 39 -4.73 10.73 -1.06
N MET A 40 -5.78 10.89 -1.88
CA MET A 40 -6.37 12.18 -2.16
C MET A 40 -7.89 12.07 -2.16
N GLU A 41 -8.54 13.17 -1.78
CA GLU A 41 -9.99 13.26 -1.90
C GLU A 41 -10.41 13.29 -3.38
N ALA A 42 -11.57 12.71 -3.70
CA ALA A 42 -12.08 12.66 -5.07
C ALA A 42 -12.19 14.07 -5.67
N LEU A 43 -11.78 14.19 -6.93
CA LEU A 43 -11.90 15.42 -7.69
C LEU A 43 -13.32 15.52 -8.26
N ASP A 44 -14.03 16.59 -7.90
CA ASP A 44 -15.40 16.86 -8.37
C ASP A 44 -15.41 17.48 -9.80
N GLU A 45 -14.25 17.89 -10.30
CA GLU A 45 -14.07 18.51 -11.61
C GLU A 45 -12.80 17.98 -12.32
N PRO A 46 -12.73 18.06 -13.66
CA PRO A 46 -11.54 17.66 -14.41
C PRO A 46 -10.26 18.34 -13.93
N TYR A 47 -9.17 17.58 -13.83
CA TYR A 47 -7.87 18.03 -13.27
C TYR A 47 -7.41 19.41 -13.76
N MET A 48 -7.46 19.66 -15.07
CA MET A 48 -7.00 20.92 -15.68
C MET A 48 -7.96 22.11 -15.47
N LYS A 49 -9.20 21.85 -15.04
CA LYS A 49 -10.20 22.88 -14.75
C LYS A 49 -10.20 23.30 -13.28
N MET A 50 -9.70 22.42 -12.40
CA MET A 50 -9.65 22.68 -10.97
C MET A 50 -8.70 23.82 -10.64
N GLY A 51 -9.19 24.79 -9.87
CA GLY A 51 -8.37 25.90 -9.38
C GLY A 51 -7.25 25.44 -8.46
N PHE A 52 -6.12 26.16 -8.47
CA PHE A 52 -4.94 25.85 -7.65
C PHE A 52 -5.26 25.67 -6.15
N LEU A 53 -6.07 26.56 -5.58
CA LEU A 53 -6.46 26.48 -4.16
C LEU A 53 -7.36 25.27 -3.85
N ALA A 54 -8.26 24.90 -4.76
CA ALA A 54 -9.11 23.72 -4.60
C ALA A 54 -8.25 22.44 -4.62
N MET A 55 -7.25 22.37 -5.51
CA MET A 55 -6.32 21.24 -5.56
C MET A 55 -5.47 21.11 -4.30
N ILE A 56 -5.06 22.24 -3.70
CA ILE A 56 -4.37 22.22 -2.40
C ILE A 56 -5.30 21.67 -1.32
N GLN A 57 -6.55 22.13 -1.24
CA GLN A 57 -7.50 21.65 -0.22
C GLN A 57 -7.73 20.14 -0.30
N LYS A 58 -7.91 19.59 -1.52
CA LYS A 58 -8.13 18.15 -1.76
C LYS A 58 -6.93 17.25 -1.42
N ARG A 59 -5.72 17.82 -1.28
CA ARG A 59 -4.47 17.06 -1.04
C ARG A 59 -3.80 17.37 0.31
N ALA A 60 -3.80 18.63 0.72
CA ALA A 60 -3.05 19.09 1.90
C ALA A 60 -3.53 18.43 3.18
N GLY A 61 -4.85 18.24 3.35
CA GLY A 61 -5.40 17.54 4.51
C GLY A 61 -4.82 16.13 4.66
N TRP A 62 -4.82 15.37 3.56
CA TRP A 62 -4.30 14.00 3.56
C TRP A 62 -2.78 13.95 3.69
N LEU A 63 -2.04 14.83 2.99
CA LEU A 63 -0.59 14.94 3.12
C LEU A 63 -0.16 15.30 4.55
N CYS A 64 -0.86 16.21 5.21
CA CYS A 64 -0.60 16.54 6.62
C CYS A 64 -0.86 15.34 7.54
N ALA A 65 -1.95 14.59 7.32
CA ALA A 65 -2.23 13.39 8.10
C ALA A 65 -1.17 12.29 7.92
N LEU A 66 -0.72 12.07 6.67
CA LEU A 66 0.39 11.14 6.37
C LEU A 66 1.69 11.62 7.00
N PHE A 67 2.02 12.91 6.89
CA PHE A 67 3.24 13.48 7.48
C PHE A 67 3.27 13.33 9.01
N ILE A 68 2.16 13.61 9.70
CA ILE A 68 2.07 13.41 11.16
C ILE A 68 2.26 11.93 11.50
N SER A 69 1.71 11.01 10.68
CA SER A 69 1.91 9.58 10.86
C SER A 69 3.38 9.19 10.68
N GLU A 70 4.07 9.75 9.68
CA GLU A 70 5.50 9.55 9.46
C GLU A 70 6.37 10.12 10.59
N MET A 71 5.94 11.20 11.24
CA MET A 71 6.64 11.74 12.42
C MET A 71 6.67 10.73 13.57
N LEU A 72 5.66 9.86 13.71
CA LEU A 72 5.69 8.79 14.72
C LEU A 72 6.82 7.79 14.44
N THR A 73 7.09 7.48 13.17
CA THR A 73 8.23 6.66 12.76
C THR A 73 9.56 7.32 13.12
N ALA A 74 9.69 8.63 12.93
CA ALA A 74 10.90 9.36 13.31
C ALA A 74 11.17 9.28 14.83
N ASN A 75 10.12 9.42 15.65
CA ASN A 75 10.21 9.25 17.11
C ASN A 75 10.62 7.81 17.50
N ALA A 76 10.06 6.80 16.83
CA ALA A 76 10.45 5.41 17.05
C ALA A 76 11.93 5.19 16.71
N MET A 77 12.42 5.77 15.61
CA MET A 77 13.83 5.67 15.21
C MET A 77 14.80 6.31 16.21
N GLN A 78 14.44 7.43 16.85
CA GLN A 78 15.26 8.06 17.90
C GLN A 78 15.54 7.12 19.07
N SER A 79 14.59 6.23 19.41
CA SER A 79 14.79 5.24 20.47
C SER A 79 15.88 4.21 20.15
N TYR A 80 16.27 4.07 18.87
CA TYR A 80 17.31 3.14 18.39
C TYR A 80 18.61 3.84 17.99
N GLU A 81 18.75 5.15 18.25
CA GLU A 81 19.94 5.94 17.86
C GLU A 81 21.25 5.30 18.34
N GLY A 82 21.33 4.90 19.61
CA GLY A 82 22.54 4.28 20.17
C GLY A 82 22.87 2.90 19.57
N GLU A 83 21.90 2.17 19.02
CA GLU A 83 22.17 0.93 18.29
C GLU A 83 22.59 1.20 16.83
N LEU A 84 22.00 2.23 16.21
CA LEU A 84 22.38 2.68 14.87
C LEU A 84 23.79 3.28 14.84
N GLU A 85 24.25 3.94 15.90
CA GLU A 85 25.63 4.42 16.01
C GLU A 85 26.65 3.27 15.91
N LYS A 86 26.35 2.10 16.50
CA LYS A 86 27.23 0.93 16.45
C LYS A 86 27.32 0.32 15.05
N ALA A 87 26.28 0.51 14.24
CA ALA A 87 26.15 -0.06 12.90
C ALA A 87 25.56 0.95 11.92
N ILE A 88 26.23 2.10 11.75
CA ILE A 88 25.72 3.23 10.94
C ILE A 88 25.41 2.84 9.50
N VAL A 89 26.09 1.82 8.98
CA VAL A 89 25.87 1.24 7.65
C VAL A 89 24.44 0.71 7.46
N LEU A 90 23.76 0.26 8.53
CA LEU A 90 22.36 -0.19 8.47
C LEU A 90 21.40 0.93 8.05
N THR A 91 21.73 2.19 8.36
CA THR A 91 20.89 3.34 7.99
C THR A 91 20.71 3.47 6.48
N LEU A 92 21.68 3.01 5.68
CA LEU A 92 21.61 2.99 4.22
C LEU A 92 20.51 2.07 3.68
N PHE A 93 20.09 1.08 4.48
CA PHE A 93 19.07 0.10 4.08
C PHE A 93 17.68 0.45 4.61
N ILE A 94 17.56 1.38 5.56
CA ILE A 94 16.27 1.78 6.15
C ILE A 94 15.26 2.22 5.08
N PRO A 95 15.59 3.13 4.13
CA PRO A 95 14.63 3.53 3.08
C PRO A 95 14.21 2.36 2.18
N LEU A 96 15.14 1.46 1.86
CA LEU A 96 14.88 0.30 1.02
C LEU A 96 13.93 -0.68 1.71
N ILE A 97 14.18 -0.98 2.98
CA ILE A 97 13.37 -1.89 3.79
C ILE A 97 11.96 -1.30 3.96
N MET A 98 11.85 -0.03 4.36
CA MET A 98 10.55 0.65 4.51
C MET A 98 9.76 0.69 3.20
N SER A 99 10.40 1.05 2.08
CA SER A 99 9.75 1.07 0.77
C SER A 99 9.27 -0.31 0.34
N SER A 100 10.02 -1.38 0.63
CA SER A 100 9.63 -2.74 0.31
C SER A 100 8.36 -3.17 1.05
N GLY A 101 8.27 -2.85 2.35
CA GLY A 101 7.06 -3.09 3.14
C GLY A 101 5.85 -2.31 2.63
N GLY A 102 6.03 -1.01 2.36
CA GLY A 102 4.97 -0.14 1.83
C GLY A 102 4.46 -0.58 0.46
N ASN A 103 5.37 -0.91 -0.47
CA ASN A 103 5.01 -1.40 -1.80
C ASN A 103 4.24 -2.73 -1.73
N SER A 104 4.66 -3.64 -0.85
CA SER A 104 3.98 -4.92 -0.66
C SER A 104 2.57 -4.72 -0.07
N GLY A 105 2.44 -3.82 0.91
CA GLY A 105 1.16 -3.45 1.48
C GLY A 105 0.21 -2.87 0.44
N SER A 106 0.65 -1.86 -0.34
CA SER A 106 -0.18 -1.25 -1.39
C SER A 106 -0.59 -2.25 -2.47
N GLN A 107 0.27 -3.19 -2.85
CA GLN A 107 -0.08 -4.28 -3.77
C GLN A 107 -1.19 -5.16 -3.19
N ALA A 108 -1.05 -5.59 -1.93
CA ALA A 108 -2.05 -6.41 -1.26
C ALA A 108 -3.39 -5.66 -1.09
N THR A 109 -3.34 -4.39 -0.68
CA THR A 109 -4.53 -3.53 -0.57
C THR A 109 -5.27 -3.42 -1.90
N SER A 110 -4.55 -3.14 -3.00
CA SER A 110 -5.15 -2.99 -4.33
C SER A 110 -5.84 -4.28 -4.80
N LEU A 111 -5.22 -5.44 -4.59
CA LEU A 111 -5.79 -6.74 -4.93
C LEU A 111 -7.07 -7.03 -4.13
N VAL A 112 -7.06 -6.75 -2.83
CA VAL A 112 -8.22 -6.99 -1.96
C VAL A 112 -9.37 -6.03 -2.25
N ILE A 113 -9.11 -4.73 -2.42
CA ILE A 113 -10.14 -3.74 -2.80
C ILE A 113 -10.82 -4.18 -4.10
N ARG A 114 -10.04 -4.57 -5.11
CA ARG A 114 -10.58 -5.03 -6.38
C ARG A 114 -11.43 -6.30 -6.21
N ALA A 115 -10.96 -7.27 -5.43
CA ALA A 115 -11.71 -8.51 -5.20
C ALA A 115 -13.03 -8.26 -4.44
N LEU A 116 -13.05 -7.30 -3.50
CA LEU A 116 -14.27 -6.85 -2.82
C LEU A 116 -15.22 -6.14 -3.78
N ALA A 117 -14.71 -5.21 -4.60
CA ALA A 117 -15.51 -4.47 -5.59
C ALA A 117 -16.14 -5.40 -6.63
N LEU A 118 -15.42 -6.43 -7.08
CA LEU A 118 -15.91 -7.47 -7.99
C LEU A 118 -16.78 -8.53 -7.30
N ARG A 119 -17.00 -8.43 -5.98
CA ARG A 119 -17.74 -9.41 -5.16
C ARG A 119 -17.20 -10.85 -5.25
N GLU A 120 -15.90 -11.00 -5.52
CA GLU A 120 -15.20 -12.29 -5.51
C GLU A 120 -14.98 -12.81 -4.06
N ILE A 121 -14.88 -11.88 -3.11
CA ILE A 121 -14.75 -12.12 -1.67
C ILE A 121 -15.70 -11.20 -0.91
N GLY A 122 -16.15 -11.61 0.28
CA GLY A 122 -16.96 -10.79 1.17
C GLY A 122 -16.19 -10.36 2.43
N LEU A 123 -16.76 -9.43 3.20
CA LEU A 123 -16.13 -8.96 4.46
C LEU A 123 -15.90 -10.09 5.49
N GLY A 124 -16.72 -11.14 5.46
CA GLY A 124 -16.56 -12.32 6.31
C GLY A 124 -15.33 -13.19 5.98
N ASP A 125 -14.71 -13.01 4.81
CA ASP A 125 -13.57 -13.81 4.35
C ASP A 125 -12.21 -13.28 4.86
N TRP A 126 -12.20 -12.22 5.69
CA TRP A 126 -10.97 -11.55 6.15
C TRP A 126 -9.92 -12.53 6.70
N TRP A 127 -10.33 -13.51 7.50
CA TRP A 127 -9.43 -14.50 8.08
C TRP A 127 -8.82 -15.43 7.01
N ARG A 128 -9.62 -15.81 6.02
CA ARG A 128 -9.17 -16.65 4.89
C ARG A 128 -8.16 -15.88 4.02
N VAL A 129 -8.38 -14.59 3.83
CA VAL A 129 -7.44 -13.71 3.10
C VAL A 129 -6.14 -13.54 3.88
N ALA A 130 -6.21 -13.25 5.19
CA ALA A 130 -5.03 -13.14 6.05
C ALA A 130 -4.14 -14.40 6.00
N LEU A 131 -4.75 -15.58 6.11
CA LEU A 131 -4.04 -16.86 6.03
C LEU A 131 -3.43 -17.13 4.65
N ARG A 132 -4.00 -16.59 3.58
CA ARG A 132 -3.46 -16.71 2.22
C ARG A 132 -2.31 -15.72 1.98
N GLU A 133 -2.36 -14.55 2.59
CA GLU A 133 -1.33 -13.51 2.42
C GLU A 133 -0.06 -13.78 3.23
N LEU A 134 -0.16 -14.40 4.41
CA LEU A 134 1.01 -14.77 5.22
C LEU A 134 2.10 -15.55 4.45
N PRO A 135 1.81 -16.71 3.81
CA PRO A 135 2.83 -17.44 3.06
C PRO A 135 3.30 -16.66 1.82
N THR A 136 2.41 -15.90 1.19
CA THR A 136 2.75 -15.06 0.02
C THR A 136 3.78 -13.99 0.41
N GLY A 137 3.53 -13.27 1.49
CA GLY A 137 4.43 -12.27 2.05
C GLY A 137 5.77 -12.85 2.51
N LEU A 138 5.77 -14.04 3.13
CA LEU A 138 7.00 -14.74 3.50
C LEU A 138 7.86 -15.09 2.28
N VAL A 139 7.24 -15.62 1.22
CA VAL A 139 7.96 -16.00 -0.01
C VAL A 139 8.49 -14.76 -0.73
N LEU A 140 7.68 -13.72 -0.90
CA LEU A 140 8.11 -12.46 -1.52
C LEU A 140 9.22 -11.78 -0.71
N GLY A 141 9.07 -11.77 0.62
CA GLY A 141 10.06 -11.25 1.54
C GLY A 141 11.37 -12.03 1.47
N ALA A 142 11.32 -13.36 1.33
CA ALA A 142 12.51 -14.19 1.16
C ALA A 142 13.20 -13.92 -0.18
N ILE A 143 12.44 -13.77 -1.27
CA ILE A 143 12.99 -13.41 -2.58
C ILE A 143 13.73 -12.06 -2.50
N LEU A 144 13.09 -11.03 -1.95
CA LEU A 144 13.70 -9.72 -1.77
C LEU A 144 14.89 -9.75 -0.79
N GLY A 145 14.79 -10.55 0.27
CA GLY A 145 15.87 -10.77 1.23
C GLY A 145 17.10 -11.38 0.57
N VAL A 146 16.93 -12.40 -0.28
CA VAL A 146 18.02 -12.99 -1.07
C VAL A 146 18.63 -11.96 -2.00
N VAL A 147 17.82 -11.17 -2.72
CA VAL A 147 18.31 -10.09 -3.59
C VAL A 147 19.15 -9.07 -2.79
N GLY A 148 18.67 -8.65 -1.62
CA GLY A 148 19.38 -7.73 -0.73
C GLY A 148 20.72 -8.29 -0.25
N VAL A 149 20.73 -9.54 0.23
CA VAL A 149 21.94 -10.26 0.67
C VAL A 149 22.94 -10.40 -0.47
N CYS A 150 22.49 -10.84 -1.64
CA CYS A 150 23.32 -10.97 -2.83
C CYS A 150 23.95 -9.63 -3.22
N ARG A 151 23.17 -8.53 -3.18
CA ARG A 151 23.69 -7.20 -3.49
C ARG A 151 24.79 -6.79 -2.51
N ILE A 152 24.58 -6.95 -1.20
CA ILE A 152 25.56 -6.58 -0.17
C ILE A 152 26.85 -7.39 -0.35
N THR A 153 26.70 -8.70 -0.52
CA THR A 153 27.80 -9.65 -0.73
C THR A 153 28.61 -9.29 -1.97
N LEU A 154 27.94 -9.02 -3.09
CA LEU A 154 28.60 -8.69 -4.35
C LEU A 154 29.36 -7.36 -4.27
N TRP A 155 28.79 -6.34 -3.61
CA TRP A 155 29.44 -5.04 -3.45
C TRP A 155 30.68 -5.13 -2.55
N GLN A 156 30.63 -5.96 -1.49
CA GLN A 156 31.78 -6.22 -0.63
C GLN A 156 32.90 -6.93 -1.40
N TYR A 157 32.58 -8.02 -2.12
CA TYR A 157 33.60 -8.82 -2.82
C TYR A 157 34.19 -8.13 -4.04
N LEU A 158 33.38 -7.37 -4.79
CA LEU A 158 33.87 -6.59 -5.94
C LEU A 158 34.59 -5.30 -5.52
N GLY A 159 34.60 -4.97 -4.22
CA GLY A 159 35.26 -3.76 -3.71
C GLY A 159 34.55 -2.46 -4.05
N PHE A 160 33.27 -2.50 -4.46
CA PHE A 160 32.49 -1.29 -4.73
C PHE A 160 32.15 -0.51 -3.47
N TYR A 161 31.97 -1.21 -2.34
CA TYR A 161 31.72 -0.58 -1.05
C TYR A 161 32.18 -1.52 0.08
N ASN A 162 32.79 -0.96 1.13
CA ASN A 162 33.20 -1.74 2.29
C ASN A 162 32.19 -1.56 3.43
N TYR A 163 31.38 -2.58 3.69
CA TYR A 163 30.41 -2.63 4.78
C TYR A 163 31.04 -2.98 6.14
N GLY A 164 32.37 -3.11 6.20
CA GLY A 164 33.13 -3.37 7.42
C GLY A 164 33.37 -4.86 7.69
N PRO A 165 34.03 -5.18 8.81
CA PRO A 165 34.43 -6.56 9.14
C PRO A 165 33.24 -7.50 9.38
N HIS A 166 32.07 -6.95 9.74
CA HIS A 166 30.86 -7.71 10.08
C HIS A 166 29.79 -7.63 8.98
N TRP A 167 30.20 -7.45 7.72
CA TRP A 167 29.28 -7.29 6.58
C TRP A 167 28.30 -8.48 6.40
N GLU A 168 28.71 -9.69 6.78
CA GLU A 168 27.85 -10.89 6.73
C GLU A 168 26.66 -10.77 7.68
N LEU A 169 26.89 -10.25 8.89
CA LEU A 169 25.83 -10.01 9.89
C LEU A 169 24.88 -8.89 9.42
N ILE A 170 25.42 -7.86 8.75
CA ILE A 170 24.62 -6.80 8.14
C ILE A 170 23.72 -7.38 7.04
N ALA A 171 24.29 -8.21 6.15
CA ALA A 171 23.52 -8.87 5.09
C ALA A 171 22.40 -9.74 5.65
N ALA A 172 22.70 -10.58 6.65
CA ALA A 172 21.70 -11.41 7.31
C ALA A 172 20.60 -10.58 7.99
N THR A 173 20.97 -9.47 8.66
CA THR A 173 20.01 -8.56 9.30
C THR A 173 19.09 -7.91 8.29
N VAL A 174 19.63 -7.41 7.17
CA VAL A 174 18.83 -6.82 6.08
C VAL A 174 17.91 -7.87 5.44
N GLY A 175 18.41 -9.07 5.19
CA GLY A 175 17.62 -10.17 4.64
C GLY A 175 16.44 -10.56 5.54
N ALA A 176 16.70 -10.73 6.85
CA ALA A 176 15.66 -11.04 7.82
C ALA A 176 14.64 -9.90 7.99
N ALA A 177 15.10 -8.65 8.00
CA ALA A 177 14.24 -7.48 8.07
C ALA A 177 13.31 -7.38 6.85
N LEU A 178 13.80 -7.68 5.65
CA LEU A 178 12.98 -7.72 4.44
C LEU A 178 11.90 -8.79 4.50
N ILE A 179 12.22 -10.00 4.98
CA ILE A 179 11.21 -11.04 5.20
C ILE A 179 10.11 -10.55 6.14
N GLY A 180 10.50 -10.01 7.29
CA GLY A 180 9.56 -9.52 8.29
C GLY A 180 8.68 -8.39 7.77
N ILE A 181 9.29 -7.33 7.21
CA ILE A 181 8.55 -6.13 6.82
C ILE A 181 7.64 -6.37 5.60
N VAL A 182 8.04 -7.21 4.65
CA VAL A 182 7.22 -7.55 3.48
C VAL A 182 6.03 -8.40 3.91
N THR A 183 6.25 -9.37 4.80
CA THR A 183 5.17 -10.21 5.35
C THR A 183 4.15 -9.37 6.12
N LEU A 184 4.62 -8.52 7.04
CA LEU A 184 3.76 -7.65 7.83
C LEU A 184 3.11 -6.57 6.96
N GLY A 185 3.82 -6.05 5.97
CA GLY A 185 3.31 -5.08 5.00
C GLY A 185 2.15 -5.65 4.19
N SER A 186 2.33 -6.81 3.56
CA SER A 186 1.26 -7.52 2.85
C SER A 186 0.06 -7.84 3.74
N LEU A 187 0.31 -8.36 4.94
CA LEU A 187 -0.76 -8.70 5.87
C LEU A 187 -1.55 -7.44 6.25
N SER A 188 -0.87 -6.37 6.67
CA SER A 188 -1.51 -5.12 7.08
C SER A 188 -2.28 -4.49 5.91
N GLY A 189 -1.67 -4.42 4.72
CA GLY A 189 -2.32 -3.89 3.52
C GLY A 189 -3.57 -4.66 3.13
N SER A 190 -3.51 -6.00 3.15
CA SER A 190 -4.66 -6.85 2.84
C SER A 190 -5.82 -6.71 3.83
N MET A 191 -5.54 -6.36 5.08
CA MET A 191 -6.55 -6.27 6.15
C MET A 191 -7.25 -4.92 6.23
N LEU A 192 -6.61 -3.84 5.76
CA LEU A 192 -7.19 -2.48 5.80
C LEU A 192 -8.59 -2.40 5.16
N PRO A 193 -8.85 -2.97 3.97
CA PRO A 193 -10.18 -2.90 3.33
C PRO A 193 -11.29 -3.66 4.08
N PHE A 194 -10.95 -4.57 4.99
CA PHE A 194 -11.94 -5.28 5.82
C PHE A 194 -12.28 -4.52 7.10
N ALA A 195 -11.41 -3.60 7.53
CA ALA A 195 -11.57 -2.81 8.74
C ALA A 195 -12.31 -1.49 8.50
N LEU A 196 -12.32 -1.02 7.25
CA LEU A 196 -12.99 0.20 6.77
C LEU A 196 -14.32 -0.14 6.08
#